data_AF-A0A519ZGS5-F1
#
_entry.id   AF-A0A519ZGS5-F1
#
_cell.length_a   1.000
_cell.length_b   1.000
_cell.length_c   1.000
_cell.angle_alpha   90.00
_cell.angle_beta   90.00
_cell.angle_gamma   90.00
#
_symmetry.space_group_name_H-M   'P 1'
#
loop_
_entity.id
_entity.type
_entity.pdbx_description
1 polymer ?
#
loop_
_entity_poly.entity_id
_entity_poly.type
_entity_poly.pdbx_seq_one_letter_code
_entity_poly.pdbx_strand_id
1 'polypeptide(L)'
;MKYLFCGLLCVALSLGEASAQKVIPPLKKEFLDSTFAVLPSATGARYRRETEWRDSTAGEVRDYFLSGQLQSSEQFEHIAQRRYHGVSEYFDERGLLLMHVEFAHTQRTGKLVLYYPSGQLKRREQYTGSERVAGECFAADGKSIPYFEYEVMPRYSGGDGSFQAIIAAIAHNFHYPKDARRAGVEGRVLLTFNVTQLGTVADVQVKEALFPSIDVEAVQAVYRLKRFVPGQQDGQPVKVSFTVPITLKLQ
;
A
#
# COMPACT_ATOMS: atom_id res chain seq x y z
N MET A 1 58.73 21.34 17.17
CA MET A 1 57.95 20.98 18.38
C MET A 1 57.50 19.52 18.15
N LYS A 2 57.88 18.47 18.91
CA LYS A 2 57.92 18.25 20.38
C LYS A 2 56.56 18.64 21.00
N TYR A 3 55.77 17.80 21.69
CA TYR A 3 55.99 16.55 22.47
C TYR A 3 55.06 15.40 21.95
N LEU A 4 55.11 14.10 22.27
CA LEU A 4 55.78 13.19 23.24
C LEU A 4 54.95 12.74 24.48
N PHE A 5 54.59 11.43 24.54
CA PHE A 5 53.84 10.67 25.59
C PHE A 5 52.35 11.08 25.84
N CYS A 6 51.45 10.26 26.39
CA CYS A 6 51.54 8.92 27.01
C CYS A 6 50.30 8.05 26.65
N GLY A 7 50.36 6.73 26.81
CA GLY A 7 49.27 5.81 26.42
C GLY A 7 48.27 5.47 27.52
N LEU A 8 47.12 4.91 27.13
CA LEU A 8 46.31 4.05 27.99
C LEU A 8 45.74 2.88 27.16
N LEU A 9 46.13 1.65 27.51
CA LEU A 9 45.68 0.44 26.84
C LEU A 9 44.30 0.04 27.40
N CYS A 10 43.22 0.52 26.76
CA CYS A 10 41.88 0.12 27.13
C CYS A 10 41.55 -1.23 26.47
N VAL A 11 41.64 -2.31 27.24
CA VAL A 11 41.13 -3.63 26.83
C VAL A 11 39.61 -3.56 26.85
N ALA A 12 39.01 -3.24 25.70
CA ALA A 12 37.58 -3.39 25.51
C ALA A 12 37.24 -4.88 25.57
N LEU A 13 36.57 -5.32 26.64
CA LEU A 13 35.88 -6.60 26.62
C LEU A 13 34.86 -6.55 25.47
N SER A 14 35.08 -7.35 24.43
CA SER A 14 34.01 -7.65 23.49
C SER A 14 32.97 -8.50 24.22
N LEU A 15 32.01 -7.82 24.85
CA LEU A 15 30.71 -8.40 25.12
C LEU A 15 30.15 -8.83 23.77
N GLY A 16 30.31 -10.12 23.47
CA GLY A 16 29.70 -10.70 22.28
C GLY A 16 28.21 -10.51 22.41
N GLU A 17 27.62 -9.71 21.52
CA GLU A 17 26.18 -9.67 21.35
C GLU A 17 25.74 -11.08 21.01
N ALA A 18 25.18 -11.77 22.01
CA ALA A 18 24.48 -13.02 21.79
C ALA A 18 23.32 -12.70 20.86
N SER A 19 23.51 -12.94 19.56
CA SER A 19 22.47 -12.79 18.55
C SER A 19 21.25 -13.57 19.01
N ALA A 20 20.24 -12.85 19.51
CA ALA A 20 19.00 -13.44 19.96
C ALA A 20 18.37 -14.09 18.73
N GLN A 21 18.50 -15.42 18.66
CA GLN A 21 18.22 -16.18 17.46
C GLN A 21 16.76 -15.98 17.09
N LYS A 22 16.53 -15.16 16.06
CA LYS A 22 15.22 -14.71 15.60
C LYS A 22 14.37 -15.95 15.28
N VAL A 23 13.48 -16.31 16.19
CA VAL A 23 12.64 -17.50 16.09
C VAL A 23 11.82 -17.39 14.81
N ILE A 24 12.03 -18.33 13.90
CA ILE A 24 11.27 -18.42 12.65
C ILE A 24 9.87 -18.95 13.02
N PRO A 25 8.79 -18.21 12.74
CA PRO A 25 7.44 -18.69 13.00
C PRO A 25 7.12 -19.96 12.19
N PRO A 26 6.31 -20.89 12.72
CA PRO A 26 5.87 -22.07 11.96
C PRO A 26 4.96 -21.67 10.80
N LEU A 27 4.89 -22.53 9.77
CA LEU A 27 3.95 -22.40 8.65
C LEU A 27 2.53 -22.14 9.16
N LYS A 28 1.97 -20.97 8.84
CA LYS A 28 0.62 -20.58 9.22
C LYS A 28 -0.35 -20.90 8.07
N LYS A 29 -1.47 -21.53 8.38
CA LYS A 29 -2.55 -21.81 7.41
C LYS A 29 -3.82 -21.08 7.81
N GLU A 30 -4.44 -20.38 6.87
CA GLU A 30 -5.67 -19.61 7.10
C GLU A 30 -6.68 -19.87 5.98
N PHE A 31 -7.96 -19.70 6.28
CA PHE A 31 -9.03 -19.72 5.27
C PHE A 31 -9.52 -18.29 5.05
N LEU A 32 -9.88 -17.96 3.82
CA LEU A 32 -10.21 -16.61 3.38
C LEU A 32 -11.53 -16.59 2.60
N ASP A 33 -12.32 -15.54 2.75
CA ASP A 33 -13.49 -15.29 1.90
C ASP A 33 -13.12 -14.67 0.53
N SER A 34 -14.12 -14.31 -0.29
CA SER A 34 -13.91 -13.64 -1.59
C SER A 34 -13.29 -12.24 -1.51
N THR A 35 -13.15 -11.66 -0.32
CA THR A 35 -12.53 -10.35 -0.08
C THR A 35 -11.15 -10.45 0.55
N PHE A 36 -10.61 -11.68 0.69
CA PHE A 36 -9.38 -12.00 1.41
C PHE A 36 -9.44 -11.68 2.91
N ALA A 37 -10.64 -11.65 3.50
CA ALA A 37 -10.82 -11.57 4.94
C ALA A 37 -10.64 -12.97 5.57
N VAL A 38 -9.88 -13.06 6.67
CA VAL A 38 -9.62 -14.32 7.37
C VAL A 38 -10.88 -14.82 8.06
N LEU A 39 -11.22 -16.08 7.79
CA LEU A 39 -12.34 -16.80 8.39
C LEU A 39 -11.88 -17.71 9.53
N PRO A 40 -12.72 -17.93 10.56
CA PRO A 40 -12.41 -18.85 11.66
C PRO A 40 -12.43 -20.34 11.25
N SER A 41 -12.93 -20.66 10.05
CA SER A 41 -12.98 -22.02 9.51
C SER A 41 -13.04 -22.00 7.98
N ALA A 42 -12.95 -23.17 7.34
CA ALA A 42 -13.12 -23.32 5.89
C ALA A 42 -14.56 -23.04 5.40
N THR A 43 -15.54 -22.96 6.29
CA THR A 43 -16.95 -22.72 5.91
C THR A 43 -17.12 -21.34 5.30
N GLY A 44 -17.57 -21.28 4.04
CA GLY A 44 -17.71 -20.02 3.29
C GLY A 44 -16.42 -19.51 2.65
N ALA A 45 -15.29 -20.21 2.82
CA ALA A 45 -14.03 -19.83 2.22
C ALA A 45 -14.05 -19.92 0.69
N ARG A 46 -13.18 -19.12 0.06
CA ARG A 46 -12.83 -19.13 -1.36
C ARG A 46 -11.35 -19.42 -1.59
N TYR A 47 -10.51 -19.03 -0.63
CA TYR A 47 -9.08 -19.27 -0.69
C TYR A 47 -8.57 -19.88 0.61
N ARG A 48 -7.39 -20.49 0.51
CA ARG A 48 -6.57 -20.99 1.60
C ARG A 48 -5.21 -20.33 1.50
N ARG A 49 -4.80 -19.61 2.54
CA ARG A 49 -3.50 -18.96 2.63
C ARG A 49 -2.50 -19.85 3.36
N GLU A 50 -1.28 -19.89 2.85
CA GLU A 50 -0.09 -20.36 3.57
C GLU A 50 0.89 -19.21 3.70
N THR A 51 1.38 -18.98 4.91
CA THR A 51 2.48 -18.04 5.17
C THR A 51 3.67 -18.82 5.70
N GLU A 52 4.76 -18.77 4.96
CA GLU A 52 6.01 -19.46 5.24
C GLU A 52 7.11 -18.42 5.52
N TRP A 53 7.68 -18.46 6.72
CA TRP A 53 8.70 -17.51 7.15
C TRP A 53 10.10 -18.03 6.85
N ARG A 54 10.94 -17.15 6.28
CA ARG A 54 12.39 -17.38 6.10
C ARG A 54 13.18 -16.88 7.30
N ASP A 55 12.69 -15.82 7.94
CA ASP A 55 13.20 -15.26 9.19
C ASP A 55 12.03 -14.71 10.05
N SER A 56 12.30 -14.00 11.14
CA SER A 56 11.25 -13.42 12.02
C SER A 56 10.22 -12.53 11.31
N THR A 57 10.52 -12.05 10.11
CA THR A 57 9.83 -10.93 9.46
C THR A 57 9.57 -11.16 7.97
N ALA A 58 10.52 -11.78 7.28
CA ALA A 58 10.48 -12.03 5.84
C ALA A 58 10.07 -13.46 5.51
N GLY A 59 9.59 -13.67 4.28
CA GLY A 59 9.09 -14.96 3.84
C GLY A 59 8.21 -14.84 2.60
N GLU A 60 7.34 -15.83 2.41
CA GLU A 60 6.43 -15.92 1.28
C GLU A 60 5.00 -16.15 1.78
N VAL A 61 4.04 -15.50 1.12
CA VAL A 61 2.61 -15.77 1.27
C VAL A 61 2.12 -16.41 -0.01
N ARG A 62 1.51 -17.58 0.08
CA ARG A 62 0.89 -18.29 -1.04
C ARG A 62 -0.60 -18.43 -0.79
N ASP A 63 -1.42 -17.86 -1.67
CA ASP A 63 -2.85 -18.09 -1.67
C ASP A 63 -3.20 -19.15 -2.70
N TYR A 64 -4.11 -20.06 -2.34
CA TYR A 64 -4.60 -21.13 -3.17
C TYR A 64 -6.12 -21.05 -3.27
N PHE A 65 -6.67 -21.36 -4.44
CA PHE A 65 -8.09 -21.66 -4.57
C PHE A 65 -8.44 -22.92 -3.75
N LEU A 66 -9.70 -23.10 -3.35
CA LEU A 66 -10.12 -24.33 -2.63
C LEU A 66 -9.97 -25.62 -3.45
N SER A 67 -9.78 -25.52 -4.78
CA SER A 67 -9.39 -26.64 -5.65
C SER A 67 -7.97 -27.17 -5.37
N GLY A 68 -7.15 -26.41 -4.63
CA GLY A 68 -5.72 -26.67 -4.43
C GLY A 68 -4.82 -25.98 -5.46
N GLN A 69 -5.38 -25.38 -6.52
CA GLN A 69 -4.63 -24.62 -7.50
C GLN A 69 -4.03 -23.36 -6.86
N LEU A 70 -2.76 -23.04 -7.17
CA LEU A 70 -2.12 -21.80 -6.73
C LEU A 70 -2.85 -20.59 -7.33
N GLN A 71 -3.12 -19.58 -6.51
CA GLN A 71 -3.77 -18.32 -6.90
C GLN A 71 -2.77 -17.16 -6.85
N SER A 72 -1.93 -17.08 -5.82
CA SER A 72 -0.79 -16.16 -5.77
C SER A 72 0.41 -16.75 -5.02
N SER A 73 1.59 -16.25 -5.36
CA SER A 73 2.82 -16.33 -4.56
C SER A 73 3.34 -14.90 -4.44
N GLU A 74 3.48 -14.40 -3.22
CA GLU A 74 3.95 -13.05 -2.91
C GLU A 74 5.17 -13.15 -1.96
N GLN A 75 6.34 -12.72 -2.41
CA GLN A 75 7.56 -12.69 -1.61
C GLN A 75 7.75 -11.34 -0.89
N PHE A 76 8.18 -11.42 0.38
CA PHE A 76 8.32 -10.26 1.26
C PHE A 76 9.69 -10.22 1.94
N GLU A 77 10.25 -9.01 2.07
CA GLU A 77 11.30 -8.70 3.04
C GLU A 77 10.73 -8.37 4.43
N HIS A 78 9.44 -8.01 4.53
CA HIS A 78 8.73 -7.88 5.81
C HIS A 78 7.21 -8.07 5.64
N ILE A 79 6.71 -9.26 5.93
CA ILE A 79 5.30 -9.67 5.71
C ILE A 79 4.33 -8.73 6.43
N ALA A 80 4.52 -8.50 7.74
CA ALA A 80 3.61 -7.66 8.53
C ALA A 80 3.61 -6.17 8.17
N GLN A 81 4.59 -5.69 7.38
CA GLN A 81 4.64 -4.32 6.85
C GLN A 81 4.28 -4.28 5.35
N ARG A 82 3.91 -5.42 4.75
CA ARG A 82 3.73 -5.62 3.30
C ARG A 82 4.89 -5.08 2.45
N ARG A 83 6.13 -5.23 2.93
CA ARG A 83 7.31 -4.84 2.16
C ARG A 83 7.71 -5.97 1.22
N TYR A 84 7.43 -5.80 -0.07
CA TYR A 84 7.69 -6.80 -1.11
C TYR A 84 9.17 -6.86 -1.49
N HIS A 85 9.64 -8.06 -1.84
CA HIS A 85 10.98 -8.31 -2.36
C HIS A 85 10.96 -9.60 -3.18
N GLY A 86 11.73 -9.68 -4.26
CA GLY A 86 11.74 -10.85 -5.13
C GLY A 86 10.52 -10.86 -6.06
N VAL A 87 10.03 -12.05 -6.42
CA VAL A 87 8.94 -12.20 -7.39
C VAL A 87 7.59 -12.24 -6.67
N SER A 88 6.57 -11.64 -7.28
CA SER A 88 5.17 -11.96 -6.98
C SER A 88 4.44 -12.40 -8.26
N GLU A 89 3.73 -13.52 -8.19
CA GLU A 89 3.00 -14.12 -9.31
C GLU A 89 1.54 -14.39 -8.94
N TYR A 90 0.64 -14.23 -9.91
CA TYR A 90 -0.80 -14.41 -9.74
C TYR A 90 -1.36 -15.24 -10.88
N PHE A 91 -2.25 -16.17 -10.56
CA PHE A 91 -2.79 -17.18 -11.46
C PHE A 91 -4.32 -17.25 -11.38
N ASP A 92 -4.96 -17.78 -12.42
CA ASP A 92 -6.37 -18.13 -12.41
C ASP A 92 -6.64 -19.56 -11.90
N GLU A 93 -7.92 -19.94 -11.77
CA GLU A 93 -8.33 -21.28 -11.31
C GLU A 93 -7.87 -22.44 -12.21
N ARG A 94 -7.38 -22.16 -13.42
CA ARG A 94 -6.83 -23.13 -14.38
C ARG A 94 -5.29 -23.21 -14.29
N GLY A 95 -4.67 -22.38 -13.46
CA GLY A 95 -3.21 -22.27 -13.33
C GLY A 95 -2.55 -21.40 -14.41
N LEU A 96 -3.32 -20.63 -15.17
CA LEU A 96 -2.76 -19.68 -16.14
C LEU A 96 -2.20 -18.46 -15.39
N LEU A 97 -0.93 -18.13 -15.64
CA LEU A 97 -0.29 -16.91 -15.14
C LEU A 97 -1.01 -15.67 -15.68
N LEU A 98 -1.52 -14.84 -14.78
CA LEU A 98 -2.18 -13.56 -15.07
C LEU A 98 -1.25 -12.37 -14.89
N MET A 99 -0.35 -12.43 -13.91
CA MET A 99 0.57 -11.35 -13.59
C MET A 99 1.86 -11.89 -12.96
N HIS A 100 2.99 -11.36 -13.40
CA HIS A 100 4.32 -11.56 -12.83
C HIS A 100 4.95 -10.19 -12.61
N VAL A 101 5.48 -9.94 -11.42
CA VAL A 101 6.15 -8.67 -11.06
C VAL A 101 7.34 -8.94 -10.16
N GLU A 102 8.45 -8.24 -10.41
CA GLU A 102 9.62 -8.27 -9.53
C GLU A 102 9.70 -7.00 -8.67
N PHE A 103 10.09 -7.15 -7.41
CA PHE A 103 10.23 -6.08 -6.43
C PHE A 103 11.61 -6.07 -5.77
N ALA A 104 12.14 -4.87 -5.55
CA ALA A 104 13.25 -4.62 -4.63
C ALA A 104 12.83 -3.51 -3.67
N HIS A 105 12.82 -3.79 -2.36
CA HIS A 105 12.41 -2.85 -1.31
C HIS A 105 11.06 -2.17 -1.61
N THR A 106 10.04 -2.98 -1.96
CA THR A 106 8.67 -2.54 -2.33
C THR A 106 8.57 -1.77 -3.65
N GLN A 107 9.67 -1.40 -4.30
CA GLN A 107 9.66 -0.75 -5.62
C GLN A 107 9.70 -1.81 -6.73
N ARG A 108 8.92 -1.60 -7.81
CA ARG A 108 9.02 -2.45 -9.02
C ARG A 108 10.43 -2.38 -9.57
N THR A 109 11.01 -3.53 -9.88
CA THR A 109 12.30 -3.69 -10.55
C THR A 109 12.16 -4.76 -11.62
N GLY A 110 13.22 -5.00 -12.39
CA GLY A 110 13.25 -6.10 -13.36
C GLY A 110 12.09 -6.04 -14.35
N LYS A 111 11.12 -6.95 -14.23
CA LYS A 111 10.01 -7.10 -15.18
C LYS A 111 8.63 -7.07 -14.52
N LEU A 112 7.68 -6.43 -15.20
CA LEU A 112 6.24 -6.53 -14.96
C LEU A 112 5.59 -7.09 -16.23
N VAL A 113 4.89 -8.21 -16.11
CA VAL A 113 4.21 -8.87 -17.24
C VAL A 113 2.78 -9.21 -16.82
N LEU A 114 1.80 -8.82 -17.62
CA LEU A 114 0.39 -9.16 -17.43
C LEU A 114 -0.16 -9.89 -18.65
N TYR A 115 -1.09 -10.80 -18.41
CA TYR A 115 -1.80 -11.58 -19.41
C TYR A 115 -3.30 -11.40 -19.27
N TYR A 116 -4.01 -11.52 -20.38
CA TYR A 116 -5.46 -11.72 -20.37
C TYR A 116 -5.79 -13.14 -19.90
N PRO A 117 -7.02 -13.42 -19.41
CA PRO A 117 -7.49 -14.78 -19.16
C PRO A 117 -7.51 -15.71 -20.39
N SER A 118 -7.25 -15.20 -21.61
CA SER A 118 -7.00 -16.00 -22.81
C SER A 118 -5.57 -16.53 -22.92
N GLY A 119 -4.65 -16.11 -22.04
CA GLY A 119 -3.22 -16.38 -22.11
C GLY A 119 -2.45 -15.43 -23.03
N GLN A 120 -3.14 -14.52 -23.73
CA GLN A 120 -2.47 -13.50 -24.54
C GLN A 120 -1.80 -12.45 -23.65
N LEU A 121 -0.60 -12.02 -24.07
CA LEU A 121 0.11 -10.91 -23.43
C LEU A 121 -0.76 -9.65 -23.46
N LYS A 122 -0.87 -8.97 -22.32
CA LYS A 122 -1.60 -7.70 -22.14
C LYS A 122 -0.65 -6.52 -21.98
N ARG A 123 0.39 -6.69 -21.18
CA ARG A 123 1.41 -5.67 -20.91
C ARG A 123 2.74 -6.34 -20.62
N ARG A 124 3.84 -5.75 -21.10
CA ARG A 124 5.19 -6.01 -20.59
C ARG A 124 5.90 -4.70 -20.32
N GLU A 125 6.58 -4.60 -19.19
CA GLU A 125 7.40 -3.46 -18.81
C GLU A 125 8.71 -3.95 -18.21
N GLN A 126 9.78 -3.21 -18.49
CA GLN A 126 11.13 -3.46 -17.98
C GLN A 126 11.56 -2.27 -17.14
N TYR A 127 12.19 -2.56 -16.00
CA TYR A 127 12.66 -1.60 -15.01
C TYR A 127 14.15 -1.82 -14.72
N THR A 128 14.85 -0.73 -14.42
CA THR A 128 16.22 -0.70 -13.90
C THR A 128 16.21 0.09 -12.60
N GLY A 129 16.40 -0.58 -11.46
CA GLY A 129 15.97 0.01 -10.19
C GLY A 129 14.46 0.22 -10.23
N SER A 130 13.98 1.42 -9.89
CA SER A 130 12.55 1.78 -9.96
C SER A 130 12.14 2.58 -11.21
N GLU A 131 13.08 2.87 -12.10
CA GLU A 131 12.79 3.55 -13.37
C GLU A 131 12.36 2.55 -14.44
N ARG A 132 11.21 2.79 -15.08
CA ARG A 132 10.73 2.00 -16.22
C ARG A 132 11.50 2.40 -17.48
N VAL A 133 12.33 1.50 -18.00
CA VAL A 133 13.15 1.71 -19.20
C VAL A 133 12.46 1.28 -20.50
N ALA A 134 11.46 0.40 -20.42
CA ALA A 134 10.62 0.01 -21.57
C ALA A 134 9.21 -0.36 -21.12
N GLY A 135 8.21 -0.17 -21.98
CA GLY A 135 6.82 -0.54 -21.71
C GLY A 135 6.01 -0.69 -23.00
N GLU A 136 5.28 -1.80 -23.11
CA GLU A 136 4.43 -2.14 -24.24
C GLU A 136 3.09 -2.68 -23.75
N CYS A 137 2.02 -2.28 -24.42
CA CYS A 137 0.64 -2.68 -24.14
C CYS A 137 0.03 -3.33 -25.37
N PHE A 138 -0.83 -4.32 -25.17
CA PHE A 138 -1.46 -5.11 -26.22
C PHE A 138 -2.95 -5.26 -25.95
N ALA A 139 -3.76 -5.23 -27.00
CA ALA A 139 -5.18 -5.57 -26.95
C ALA A 139 -5.38 -7.09 -26.84
N ALA A 140 -6.61 -7.51 -26.52
CA ALA A 140 -6.98 -8.92 -26.36
C ALA A 140 -6.99 -9.77 -27.65
N ASP A 141 -6.61 -9.17 -28.78
CA ASP A 141 -6.35 -9.82 -30.07
C ASP A 141 -4.84 -9.85 -30.42
N GLY A 142 -3.97 -9.44 -29.49
CA GLY A 142 -2.53 -9.41 -29.62
C GLY A 142 -1.96 -8.18 -30.34
N LYS A 143 -2.79 -7.25 -30.82
CA LYS A 143 -2.28 -6.02 -31.46
C LYS A 143 -1.69 -5.06 -30.44
N SER A 144 -0.54 -4.46 -30.77
CA SER A 144 0.04 -3.38 -29.98
C SER A 144 -0.89 -2.17 -29.91
N ILE A 145 -0.99 -1.55 -28.73
CA ILE A 145 -1.77 -0.34 -28.46
C ILE A 145 -0.88 0.72 -27.79
N PRO A 146 -1.23 2.02 -27.83
CA PRO A 146 -0.47 3.07 -27.16
C PRO A 146 -0.22 2.72 -25.69
N TYR A 147 1.02 2.97 -25.23
CA TYR A 147 1.36 2.79 -23.83
C TYR A 147 0.55 3.74 -22.93
N PHE A 148 0.11 3.23 -21.79
CA PHE A 148 -0.48 4.01 -20.71
C PHE A 148 0.05 3.48 -19.37
N GLU A 149 0.11 4.34 -18.36
CA GLU A 149 0.59 3.96 -17.02
C GLU A 149 -0.28 2.84 -16.42
N TYR A 150 0.36 1.83 -15.84
CA TYR A 150 -0.37 0.73 -15.19
C TYR A 150 -1.16 1.20 -13.96
N GLU A 151 -0.64 2.18 -13.20
CA GLU A 151 -1.30 2.76 -12.04
C GLU A 151 -1.28 4.28 -12.13
N VAL A 152 -2.45 4.91 -11.94
CA VAL A 152 -2.61 6.36 -11.92
C VAL A 152 -3.29 6.74 -10.62
N MET A 153 -2.65 7.55 -9.79
CA MET A 153 -3.25 8.04 -8.55
C MET A 153 -4.39 9.04 -8.84
N PRO A 154 -5.46 9.08 -8.02
CA PRO A 154 -6.53 10.05 -8.18
C PRO A 154 -6.02 11.48 -8.04
N ARG A 155 -6.42 12.37 -8.94
CA ARG A 155 -5.98 13.77 -8.97
C ARG A 155 -7.09 14.68 -8.48
N TYR A 156 -6.83 15.49 -7.45
CA TYR A 156 -7.82 16.42 -6.93
C TYR A 156 -8.09 17.58 -7.91
N SER A 157 -9.35 17.88 -8.23
CA SER A 157 -9.68 18.95 -9.19
C SER A 157 -9.71 20.36 -8.57
N GLY A 158 -9.73 20.47 -7.24
CA GLY A 158 -9.83 21.75 -6.54
C GLY A 158 -8.51 22.49 -6.33
N GLY A 159 -7.47 22.18 -7.11
CA GLY A 159 -6.15 22.79 -7.04
C GLY A 159 -5.23 22.24 -8.14
N ASP A 160 -3.92 22.22 -7.90
CA ASP A 160 -2.92 21.62 -8.80
C ASP A 160 -3.04 20.08 -8.92
N GLY A 161 -3.75 19.45 -7.99
CA GLY A 161 -3.92 18.00 -7.91
C GLY A 161 -2.93 17.31 -6.96
N SER A 162 -2.05 18.07 -6.29
CA SER A 162 -1.13 17.57 -5.28
C SER A 162 -1.85 17.13 -4.01
N PHE A 163 -1.17 16.31 -3.21
CA PHE A 163 -1.61 15.95 -1.85
C PHE A 163 -1.75 17.20 -0.95
N GLN A 164 -0.91 18.22 -1.16
CA GLN A 164 -0.98 19.48 -0.41
C GLN A 164 -2.24 20.28 -0.73
N ALA A 165 -2.69 20.28 -2.00
CA ALA A 165 -3.95 20.92 -2.38
C ALA A 165 -5.18 20.22 -1.78
N ILE A 166 -5.12 18.91 -1.53
CA ILE A 166 -6.16 18.20 -0.76
C ILE A 166 -6.20 18.75 0.67
N ILE A 167 -5.07 18.74 1.39
CA ILE A 167 -4.99 19.23 2.78
C ILE A 167 -5.46 20.69 2.87
N ALA A 168 -4.99 21.56 1.98
CA ALA A 168 -5.38 22.97 1.92
C ALA A 168 -6.88 23.15 1.67
N ALA A 169 -7.48 22.35 0.79
CA ALA A 169 -8.92 22.40 0.53
C ALA A 169 -9.76 21.90 1.72
N ILE A 170 -9.32 20.86 2.45
CA ILE A 170 -10.03 20.44 3.66
C ILE A 170 -9.93 21.52 4.75
N ALA A 171 -8.74 22.11 4.95
CA ALA A 171 -8.55 23.20 5.91
C ALA A 171 -9.39 24.43 5.57
N HIS A 172 -9.48 24.81 4.29
CA HIS A 172 -10.38 25.86 3.81
C HIS A 172 -11.86 25.52 4.04
N ASN A 173 -12.23 24.25 3.88
CA ASN A 173 -13.60 23.76 4.09
C ASN A 173 -13.98 23.59 5.57
N PHE A 174 -13.08 23.81 6.53
CA PHE A 174 -13.29 23.49 7.95
C PHE A 174 -13.78 24.71 8.77
N HIS A 175 -14.89 24.55 9.50
CA HIS A 175 -15.49 25.62 10.31
C HIS A 175 -15.29 25.33 11.80
N TYR A 176 -14.36 26.06 12.45
CA TYR A 176 -14.02 25.82 13.86
C TYR A 176 -15.24 25.79 14.80
N PRO A 177 -15.54 24.65 15.46
CA PRO A 177 -16.68 24.53 16.36
C PRO A 177 -16.61 25.51 17.55
N LYS A 178 -17.76 26.06 17.96
CA LYS A 178 -17.85 27.11 19.00
C LYS A 178 -17.46 26.62 20.39
N ASP A 179 -17.72 25.36 20.71
CA ASP A 179 -17.28 24.67 21.91
C ASP A 179 -15.77 24.43 21.89
N ALA A 180 -15.23 23.85 20.82
CA ALA A 180 -13.79 23.63 20.67
C ALA A 180 -12.98 24.95 20.73
N ARG A 181 -13.47 26.00 20.06
CA ARG A 181 -12.87 27.34 20.10
C ARG A 181 -12.89 27.95 21.51
N ARG A 182 -13.99 27.83 22.26
CA ARG A 182 -14.08 28.29 23.66
C ARG A 182 -13.18 27.51 24.60
N ALA A 183 -12.96 26.23 24.32
CA ALA A 183 -12.07 25.35 25.08
C ALA A 183 -10.58 25.51 24.71
N GLY A 184 -10.23 26.38 23.74
CA GLY A 184 -8.84 26.59 23.33
C GLY A 184 -8.19 25.38 22.67
N VAL A 185 -9.00 24.45 22.12
CA VAL A 185 -8.49 23.22 21.52
C VAL A 185 -7.71 23.55 20.25
N GLU A 186 -6.53 22.97 20.11
CA GLU A 186 -5.68 22.96 18.91
C GLU A 186 -5.03 21.58 18.78
N GLY A 187 -4.56 21.20 17.59
CA GLY A 187 -3.84 19.93 17.41
C GLY A 187 -3.93 19.34 16.02
N ARG A 188 -3.84 18.01 15.92
CA ARG A 188 -3.92 17.24 14.68
C ARG A 188 -5.07 16.24 14.73
N VAL A 189 -5.86 16.18 13.65
CA VAL A 189 -6.76 15.06 13.36
C VAL A 189 -6.14 14.25 12.22
N LEU A 190 -6.13 12.92 12.34
CA LEU A 190 -5.75 12.03 11.23
C LEU A 190 -7.01 11.36 10.68
N LEU A 191 -7.29 11.56 9.40
CA LEU A 191 -8.44 10.98 8.70
C LEU A 191 -7.97 10.01 7.62
N THR A 192 -8.80 9.00 7.33
CA THR A 192 -8.75 8.28 6.05
C THR A 192 -10.05 8.48 5.30
N PHE A 193 -10.00 8.41 3.98
CA PHE A 193 -11.19 8.39 3.12
C PHE A 193 -10.87 7.70 1.81
N ASN A 194 -11.90 7.26 1.10
CA ASN A 194 -11.77 6.65 -0.22
C ASN A 194 -12.21 7.62 -1.31
N VAL A 195 -11.43 7.72 -2.39
CA VAL A 195 -11.88 8.26 -3.67
C VAL A 195 -12.43 7.10 -4.49
N THR A 196 -13.70 7.17 -4.87
CA THR A 196 -14.40 6.12 -5.63
C THR A 196 -13.94 6.07 -7.10
N GLN A 197 -14.38 5.04 -7.81
CA GLN A 197 -14.23 4.92 -9.28
C GLN A 197 -14.90 6.09 -10.04
N LEU A 198 -15.87 6.76 -9.42
CA LEU A 198 -16.50 7.97 -9.94
C LEU A 198 -15.73 9.25 -9.56
N GLY A 199 -14.66 9.18 -8.76
CA GLY A 199 -13.93 10.34 -8.26
C GLY A 199 -14.63 11.08 -7.12
N THR A 200 -15.66 10.49 -6.49
CA THR A 200 -16.32 11.06 -5.30
C THR A 200 -15.63 10.59 -4.01
N VAL A 201 -15.75 11.35 -2.94
CA VAL A 201 -15.32 10.94 -1.59
C VAL A 201 -16.35 9.97 -0.99
N ALA A 202 -15.87 8.92 -0.34
CA ALA A 202 -16.65 7.94 0.43
C ALA A 202 -15.85 7.43 1.64
N ASP A 203 -16.49 6.67 2.52
CA ASP A 203 -15.86 5.92 3.62
C ASP A 203 -14.93 6.75 4.52
N VAL A 204 -15.27 8.00 4.82
CA VAL A 204 -14.44 8.88 5.67
C VAL A 204 -14.43 8.37 7.12
N GLN A 205 -13.25 8.16 7.69
CA GLN A 205 -13.05 7.68 9.06
C GLN A 205 -11.97 8.49 9.78
N VAL A 206 -12.18 8.76 11.07
CA VAL A 206 -11.15 9.30 11.97
C VAL A 206 -10.24 8.15 12.43
N LYS A 207 -8.92 8.33 12.30
CA LYS A 207 -7.89 7.40 12.79
C LYS A 207 -7.21 7.91 14.07
N GLU A 208 -6.97 9.22 14.15
CA GLU A 208 -6.54 9.91 15.36
C GLU A 208 -7.54 11.04 15.62
N ALA A 209 -8.28 10.92 16.71
CA ALA A 209 -9.28 11.90 17.16
C ALA A 209 -8.62 12.99 18.01
N LEU A 210 -9.14 14.21 17.94
CA LEU A 210 -8.66 15.36 18.72
C LEU A 210 -9.71 15.83 19.73
N PHE A 211 -10.94 16.07 19.25
CA PHE A 211 -12.03 16.59 20.08
C PHE A 211 -13.37 16.36 19.36
N PRO A 212 -14.43 15.85 20.02
CA PRO A 212 -15.58 15.27 19.32
C PRO A 212 -16.24 16.16 18.25
N SER A 213 -16.41 17.46 18.51
CA SER A 213 -17.00 18.39 17.55
C SER A 213 -16.04 18.78 16.42
N ILE A 214 -14.73 18.82 16.69
CA ILE A 214 -13.70 18.96 15.65
C ILE A 214 -13.70 17.73 14.74
N ASP A 215 -13.75 16.53 15.32
CA ASP A 215 -13.66 15.27 14.57
C ASP A 215 -14.84 15.13 13.60
N VAL A 216 -16.06 15.46 14.07
CA VAL A 216 -17.26 15.52 13.21
C VAL A 216 -17.11 16.55 12.09
N GLU A 217 -16.66 17.77 12.38
CA GLU A 217 -16.51 18.81 11.35
C GLU A 217 -15.38 18.50 10.37
N ALA A 218 -14.30 17.84 10.81
CA ALA A 218 -13.20 17.42 9.95
C ALA A 218 -13.66 16.37 8.93
N VAL A 219 -14.52 15.43 9.35
CA VAL A 219 -15.21 14.50 8.45
C VAL A 219 -16.08 15.25 7.43
N GLN A 220 -16.86 16.24 7.87
CA GLN A 220 -17.71 17.04 6.97
C GLN A 220 -16.88 17.89 5.97
N ALA A 221 -15.73 18.41 6.40
CA ALA A 221 -14.82 19.19 5.54
C ALA A 221 -14.23 18.34 4.39
N VAL A 222 -13.97 17.05 4.64
CA VAL A 222 -13.56 16.06 3.63
C VAL A 222 -14.71 15.77 2.66
N TYR A 223 -15.95 15.61 3.13
CA TYR A 223 -17.11 15.44 2.24
C TYR A 223 -17.43 16.68 1.38
N ARG A 224 -17.00 17.87 1.80
CA ARG A 224 -17.10 19.12 1.02
C ARG A 224 -16.00 19.28 -0.05
N LEU A 225 -15.09 18.32 -0.21
CA LEU A 225 -14.08 18.35 -1.28
C LEU A 225 -14.73 18.29 -2.67
N LYS A 226 -14.09 18.94 -3.65
CA LYS A 226 -14.48 18.79 -5.06
C LYS A 226 -14.21 17.36 -5.55
N ARG A 227 -14.91 16.98 -6.62
CA ARG A 227 -14.71 15.68 -7.29
C ARG A 227 -13.25 15.53 -7.78
N PHE A 228 -12.69 14.35 -7.61
CA PHE A 228 -11.38 13.97 -8.13
C PHE A 228 -11.50 13.46 -9.57
N VAL A 229 -10.41 13.53 -10.33
CA VAL A 229 -10.19 12.56 -11.42
C VAL A 229 -9.91 11.22 -10.73
N PRO A 230 -10.68 10.15 -11.01
CA PRO A 230 -10.51 8.87 -10.32
C PRO A 230 -9.13 8.27 -10.62
N GLY A 231 -8.61 7.52 -9.64
CA GLY A 231 -7.43 6.69 -9.87
C GLY A 231 -7.75 5.55 -10.81
N GLN A 232 -6.73 5.04 -11.49
CA GLN A 232 -6.88 3.95 -12.46
C GLN A 232 -5.85 2.87 -12.19
N GLN A 233 -6.25 1.61 -12.41
CA GLN A 233 -5.36 0.47 -12.50
C GLN A 233 -5.66 -0.23 -13.82
N ASP A 234 -4.64 -0.41 -14.64
CA ASP A 234 -4.74 -0.98 -15.98
C ASP A 234 -5.83 -0.32 -16.86
N GLY A 235 -5.89 1.02 -16.79
CA GLY A 235 -6.87 1.86 -17.51
C GLY A 235 -8.31 1.78 -16.97
N GLN A 236 -8.57 0.95 -15.97
CA GLN A 236 -9.89 0.86 -15.33
C GLN A 236 -9.93 1.76 -14.08
N PRO A 237 -10.97 2.59 -13.89
CA PRO A 237 -11.14 3.36 -12.66
C PRO A 237 -11.23 2.44 -11.43
N VAL A 238 -10.47 2.75 -10.37
CA VAL A 238 -10.42 1.98 -9.12
C VAL A 238 -10.69 2.87 -7.90
N LYS A 239 -11.17 2.26 -6.80
CA LYS A 239 -11.30 2.93 -5.51
C LYS A 239 -9.92 3.02 -4.85
N VAL A 240 -9.50 4.21 -4.44
CA VAL A 240 -8.18 4.46 -3.83
C VAL A 240 -8.37 5.13 -2.48
N SER A 241 -7.65 4.66 -1.47
CA SER A 241 -7.68 5.22 -0.11
C SER A 241 -6.61 6.28 0.08
N PHE A 242 -6.96 7.38 0.74
CA PHE A 242 -6.04 8.40 1.23
C PHE A 242 -6.04 8.42 2.75
N THR A 243 -4.91 8.82 3.33
CA THR A 243 -4.78 9.17 4.75
C THR A 243 -4.22 10.58 4.83
N VAL A 244 -4.95 11.50 5.47
CA VAL A 244 -4.62 12.93 5.51
C VAL A 244 -4.51 13.43 6.96
N PRO A 245 -3.39 14.06 7.35
CA PRO A 245 -3.30 14.81 8.59
C PRO A 245 -3.85 16.23 8.38
N ILE A 246 -4.70 16.69 9.30
CA ILE A 246 -5.17 18.08 9.36
C ILE A 246 -4.68 18.69 10.65
N THR A 247 -3.83 19.70 10.54
CA THR A 247 -3.36 20.50 11.68
C THR A 247 -4.27 21.71 11.85
N LEU A 248 -4.90 21.82 13.01
CA LEU A 248 -5.83 22.88 13.36
C LEU A 248 -5.20 23.81 14.40
N LYS A 249 -5.23 25.10 14.11
CA LYS A 249 -4.80 26.18 15.00
C LYS A 249 -5.88 27.25 15.07
N LEU A 250 -5.97 27.91 16.21
CA LEU A 250 -6.78 29.09 16.39
C LEU A 250 -6.05 30.29 15.78
N GLN A 251 -6.79 31.06 15.00
CA GLN A 251 -6.47 32.42 14.58
C GLN A 251 -7.24 33.39 15.50
#